data_AF-A0A554K0L5-F1
#
_entry.id   AF-A0A554K0L5-F1
#
_cell.length_a   1.000
_cell.length_b   1.000
_cell.length_c   1.000
_cell.angle_alpha   90.00
_cell.angle_beta   90.00
_cell.angle_gamma   90.00
#
_symmetry.space_group_name_H-M   'P 1'
#
loop_
_entity.id
_entity.type
_entity.pdbx_description
1 polymer ?
#
loop_
_entity_poly.entity_id
_entity_poly.type
_entity_poly.pdbx_seq_one_letter_code
_entity_poly.pdbx_strand_id
1 'polypeptide(L)' 'MDLRKRLVYHNSGKVSSTKDRRPLEIIYYEAYKSREDAVERERQIKRRAKAFISLKRRIRNSLNE' A
#
# COMPACT_ATOMS: atom_id res chain seq x y z
N MET A 1 -2.48 -11.99 6.87
CA MET A 1 -3.16 -11.61 5.60
C MET A 1 -2.15 -11.81 4.48
N ASP A 2 -2.50 -12.54 3.41
CA ASP A 2 -1.54 -12.91 2.35
C ASP A 2 -1.50 -11.83 1.26
N LEU A 3 -0.39 -11.06 1.21
CA LEU A 3 -0.17 -9.99 0.24
C LEU A 3 -0.04 -10.51 -1.20
N ARG A 4 0.56 -11.69 -1.39
CA ARG A 4 0.81 -12.27 -2.71
C ARG A 4 -0.50 -12.67 -3.38
N LYS A 5 -1.37 -13.37 -2.64
CA LYS A 5 -2.71 -13.74 -3.14
C LYS A 5 -3.53 -12.52 -3.54
N ARG A 6 -3.48 -11.45 -2.73
CA ARG A 6 -4.16 -10.19 -3.03
C ARG A 6 -3.64 -9.56 -4.32
N LEU A 7 -2.32 -9.46 -4.48
CA LEU A 7 -1.71 -8.88 -5.68
C LEU A 7 -2.14 -9.62 -6.95
N VAL A 8 -2.07 -10.96 -6.92
CA VAL A 8 -2.52 -11.81 -8.04
C VAL A 8 -4.01 -11.58 -8.35
N TYR A 9 -4.84 -11.51 -7.31
CA TYR A 9 -6.27 -11.25 -7.49
C TYR A 9 -6.56 -9.87 -8.11
N HIS A 10 -5.90 -8.82 -7.62
CA HIS A 10 -6.02 -7.47 -8.19
C HIS A 10 -5.51 -7.42 -9.64
N ASN A 11 -4.37 -8.03 -9.93
CA ASN A 11 -3.80 -8.09 -11.29
C ASN A 11 -4.62 -8.96 -12.26
N SER A 12 -5.39 -9.92 -11.75
CA SER A 12 -6.33 -10.71 -12.57
C SER A 12 -7.54 -9.91 -13.07
N GLY A 13 -7.73 -8.65 -12.63
CA GLY A 13 -8.84 -7.79 -13.08
C GLY A 13 -10.18 -8.07 -12.44
N LYS A 14 -10.22 -8.96 -11.45
CA LYS A 14 -11.43 -9.35 -10.72
C LYS A 14 -11.93 -8.26 -9.76
N VAL A 15 -11.18 -7.17 -9.60
CA VAL A 15 -11.54 -6.02 -8.75
C VAL A 15 -11.80 -4.82 -9.66
N SER A 16 -13.04 -4.36 -9.71
CA SER A 16 -13.49 -3.24 -10.55
C SER A 16 -12.69 -1.95 -10.31
N SER A 17 -12.47 -1.58 -9.05
CA SER A 17 -11.78 -0.33 -8.67
C SER A 17 -10.29 -0.29 -9.06
N THR A 18 -9.67 -1.45 -9.27
CA THR A 18 -8.26 -1.54 -9.70
C THR A 18 -8.10 -2.07 -11.12
N LYS A 19 -9.20 -2.37 -11.82
CA LYS A 19 -9.21 -3.03 -13.13
C LYS A 19 -8.48 -2.22 -14.20
N ASP A 20 -8.61 -0.90 -14.19
CA ASP A 20 -8.04 -0.05 -15.24
C ASP A 20 -6.60 0.42 -14.94
N ARG A 21 -6.08 0.08 -13.75
CA ARG A 21 -4.75 0.50 -13.27
C ARG A 21 -3.74 -0.64 -13.23
N ARG A 22 -4.02 -1.74 -13.93
CA ARG A 22 -3.15 -2.92 -14.01
C ARG A 22 -2.07 -2.73 -15.08
N PRO A 23 -0.87 -3.32 -14.91
CA PRO A 23 -0.46 -4.14 -13.77
C PRO A 23 -0.16 -3.30 -12.52
N LEU A 24 -0.55 -3.80 -11.36
CA LEU A 24 -0.21 -3.24 -10.05
C LEU A 24 1.04 -3.92 -9.51
N GLU A 25 1.91 -3.11 -8.93
CA GLU A 25 3.13 -3.53 -8.25
C GLU A 25 3.11 -3.08 -6.78
N ILE A 26 3.67 -3.91 -5.89
CA ILE A 26 3.83 -3.56 -4.48
C ILE A 26 5.21 -2.92 -4.30
N ILE A 27 5.24 -1.60 -4.21
CA ILE A 27 6.47 -0.84 -3.96
C ILE A 27 6.83 -0.84 -2.46
N TYR A 28 5.83 -0.89 -1.58
CA TYR A 28 6.04 -0.83 -0.14
C TYR A 28 4.89 -1.43 0.65
N TYR A 29 5.21 -2.11 1.76
CA TYR A 29 4.24 -2.52 2.77
C TYR A 29 4.85 -2.47 4.18
N GLU A 30 4.01 -2.26 5.19
CA GLU A 30 4.37 -2.36 6.62
C GLU A 30 3.58 -3.51 7.25
N ALA A 31 4.21 -4.22 8.19
CA ALA A 31 3.57 -5.27 8.97
C ALA A 31 3.61 -4.92 10.46
N TYR A 32 2.51 -5.14 11.16
CA TYR A 32 2.34 -4.84 12.57
C TYR A 32 1.84 -6.07 13.31
N LYS A 33 2.27 -6.23 14.57
CA LYS A 33 1.79 -7.29 15.46
C LYS A 33 0.42 -6.94 16.07
N SER A 34 0.23 -5.68 16.43
CA SER A 34 -1.02 -5.12 16.94
C SER A 34 -1.90 -4.65 15.79
N ARG A 35 -3.21 -4.92 15.88
CA ARG A 35 -4.18 -4.46 14.88
C ARG A 35 -4.41 -2.95 15.03
N GLU A 36 -4.43 -2.48 16.27
CA GLU A 36 -4.63 -1.08 16.65
C GLU A 36 -3.54 -0.21 16.05
N ASP A 37 -2.27 -0.66 16.13
CA ASP A 37 -1.12 0.05 15.55
C ASP A 37 -1.23 0.16 14.03
N ALA A 38 -1.63 -0.94 13.36
CA ALA A 38 -1.83 -0.95 11.92
C ALA A 38 -2.93 0.03 11.49
N VAL A 39 -4.04 0.06 12.21
CA VAL A 39 -5.18 0.95 11.93
C VAL A 39 -4.81 2.40 12.19
N GLU A 40 -4.12 2.70 13.30
CA GLU A 40 -3.67 4.05 13.59
C GLU A 40 -2.69 4.54 12.51
N ARG A 41 -1.71 3.71 12.15
CA ARG A 41 -0.77 4.02 11.06
C ARG A 41 -1.50 4.31 9.75
N GLU A 42 -2.43 3.46 9.36
CA GLU A 42 -3.23 3.63 8.15
C GLU A 42 -4.02 4.96 8.19
N ARG A 43 -4.66 5.28 9.32
CA ARG A 43 -5.38 6.54 9.53
C ARG A 43 -4.45 7.74 9.42
N GLN A 44 -3.25 7.66 10.01
CA GLN A 44 -2.26 8.73 9.93
C GLN A 44 -1.84 8.97 8.48
N ILE A 45 -1.53 7.93 7.70
CA ILE A 45 -1.14 8.07 6.29
C ILE A 45 -2.30 8.67 5.46
N LYS A 46 -3.53 8.13 5.62
CA LYS A 46 -4.69 8.56 4.82
C LYS A 46 -5.15 9.98 5.13
N ARG A 47 -5.07 10.41 6.40
CA ARG A 47 -5.60 11.71 6.85
C ARG A 47 -4.56 12.81 6.89
N ARG A 48 -3.28 12.49 7.15
CA ARG A 48 -2.23 13.49 7.36
C ARG A 48 -1.27 13.52 6.17
N ALA A 49 -1.36 14.57 5.36
CA ALA A 49 -0.48 14.78 4.20
C ALA A 49 1.02 14.68 4.58
N LYS A 50 1.41 15.21 5.74
CA LYS A 50 2.80 15.12 6.24
C LYS A 50 3.26 13.67 6.44
N ALA A 51 2.41 12.79 6.95
CA ALA A 51 2.75 11.38 7.15
C ALA A 51 2.94 10.65 5.83
N PHE A 52 2.11 10.96 4.83
CA PHE A 52 2.26 10.43 3.47
C PHE A 52 3.52 10.94 2.77
N ILE A 53 3.83 12.25 2.89
CA ILE A 53 5.05 12.85 2.33
C ILE A 53 6.30 12.25 2.98
N SER A 54 6.30 12.09 4.31
CA SER A 54 7.39 11.45 5.05
C SER A 54 7.62 10.02 4.57
N LEU A 55 6.54 9.25 4.39
CA LEU A 55 6.63 7.90 3.84
C LEU A 55 7.24 7.92 2.43
N LYS A 56 6.72 8.75 1.51
CA LYS A 56 7.27 8.89 0.14
C LYS A 56 8.75 9.26 0.15
N ARG A 57 9.18 10.13 1.06
CA ARG A 57 10.60 10.49 1.22
C ARG A 57 11.43 9.30 1.67
N ARG A 58 10.91 8.46 2.56
CA ARG A 58 11.58 7.24 3.05
C ARG A 58 11.79 6.21 1.94
N ILE A 59 10.81 6.03 1.07
CA ILE A 59 10.85 5.04 -0.03
C ILE A 59 11.20 5.67 -1.39
N ARG A 60 11.87 6.84 -1.39
CA ARG A 60 12.09 7.63 -2.61
C ARG A 60 12.76 6.84 -3.72
N ASN A 61 13.77 6.02 -3.40
CA ASN A 61 14.50 5.27 -4.42
C ASN A 61 13.67 4.11 -4.96
N SER A 62 12.93 3.41 -4.10
CA SER A 62 12.00 2.36 -4.51
C SER A 62 10.82 2.85 -5.35
N LEU A 63 10.54 4.16 -5.35
CA LEU A 63 9.53 4.76 -6.24
C LEU A 63 10.07 5.09 -7.64
N ASN A 64 11.40 5.07 -7.83
CA ASN A 64 12.07 5.48 -9.06
C ASN A 64 12.75 4.30 -9.79
N GLU A 65 12.64 3.07 -9.26
CA GLU A 65 13.01 1.82 -9.95
C GLU A 65 11.83 1.36 -10.81
#